data_AF-A0A8K1C1Y2-F1
#
_entry.id   AF-A0A8K1C1Y2-F1
#
_cell.length_a   1.000
_cell.length_b   1.000
_cell.length_c   1.000
_cell.angle_alpha   90.00
_cell.angle_beta   90.00
_cell.angle_gamma   90.00
#
_symmetry.space_group_name_H-M   'P 1'
#
loop_
_entity.id
_entity.type
_entity.pdbx_description
1 polymer ?
#
loop_
_entity_poly.entity_id
_entity_poly.type
_entity_poly.pdbx_seq_one_letter_code
_entity_poly.pdbx_strand_id
1 'polypeptide(L)'
;MEAFLGSSGVTSGATNAGLPSADVERVKVAVIAAGSFGMAMATIAARRGHDVVIYARDEVVVDSINQTHRNPKMFPNHELLPEISATTSVENATADAKIIMMCLPAQRTPDFLSIQGRYSKGRDSRNHVKGSLS
;
A
#
# COMPACT_ATOMS: atom_id res chain seq x y z
N MET A 1 46.91 -0.94 27.22
CA MET A 1 46.83 0.50 26.91
C MET A 1 46.03 0.59 25.62
N GLU A 2 44.72 0.65 25.74
CA GLU A 2 43.78 0.71 24.61
C GLU A 2 43.36 2.16 24.42
N ALA A 3 43.46 2.68 23.20
CA ALA A 3 42.85 3.96 22.82
C ALA A 3 42.25 3.80 21.41
N PHE A 4 40.96 3.50 21.40
CA PHE A 4 40.09 3.41 20.24
C PHE A 4 39.72 4.83 19.78
N LEU A 5 40.08 5.19 18.56
CA LEU A 5 39.71 6.45 17.90
C LEU A 5 38.27 6.35 17.39
N GLY A 6 37.36 7.11 18.00
CA GLY A 6 36.02 7.34 17.48
C GLY A 6 36.00 8.56 16.55
N SER A 7 35.66 8.36 15.28
CA SER A 7 35.36 9.45 14.34
C SER A 7 33.92 9.92 14.50
N SER A 8 33.76 11.21 14.79
CA SER A 8 32.46 11.89 14.90
C SER A 8 31.93 12.24 13.50
N GLY A 9 30.97 11.46 13.01
CA GLY A 9 30.16 11.78 11.84
C GLY A 9 29.03 12.75 12.19
N VAL A 10 28.99 13.88 11.50
CA VAL A 10 27.93 14.89 11.54
C VAL A 10 26.61 14.27 11.03
N THR A 11 25.56 14.27 11.84
CA THR A 11 24.19 13.92 11.40
C THR A 11 23.33 15.18 11.34
N SER A 12 22.94 15.55 10.11
CA SER A 12 22.04 16.67 9.83
C SER A 12 20.60 16.26 10.14
N GLY A 13 19.97 17.02 11.04
CA GLY A 13 18.66 16.73 11.62
C GLY A 13 17.48 17.09 10.71
N ALA A 14 16.59 16.11 10.58
CA ALA A 14 15.15 16.29 10.46
C ALA A 14 14.47 14.97 10.90
N THR A 15 14.46 14.70 12.21
CA THR A 15 13.84 13.50 12.78
C THR A 15 12.36 13.75 13.02
N ASN A 16 11.52 13.13 12.19
CA ASN A 16 10.10 13.00 12.50
C ASN A 16 9.95 12.37 13.90
N ALA A 17 9.13 13.00 14.74
CA ALA A 17 8.97 12.73 16.16
C ALA A 17 8.99 11.24 16.55
N GLY A 18 10.08 10.79 17.18
CA GLY A 18 10.10 9.68 18.14
C GLY A 18 9.54 8.32 17.72
N LEU A 19 9.35 8.03 16.43
CA LEU A 19 8.95 6.68 16.02
C LEU A 19 10.12 5.72 16.30
N PRO A 20 9.87 4.57 16.94
CA PRO A 20 10.94 3.66 17.31
C PRO A 20 11.72 3.27 16.05
N SER A 21 13.02 3.56 16.07
CA SER A 21 14.02 3.06 15.11
C SER A 21 14.30 1.57 15.36
N ALA A 22 13.28 0.81 15.76
CA ALA A 22 13.40 -0.63 15.90
C ALA A 22 13.62 -1.21 14.50
N ASP A 23 14.55 -2.15 14.39
CA ASP A 23 14.72 -2.96 13.19
C ASP A 23 13.34 -3.54 12.83
N VAL A 24 12.73 -3.02 11.76
CA VAL A 24 11.41 -3.43 11.36
C VAL A 24 11.56 -4.76 10.63
N GLU A 25 10.91 -5.81 11.13
CA GLU A 25 10.89 -7.11 10.47
C GLU A 25 10.44 -6.94 9.01
N ARG A 26 11.18 -7.55 8.08
CA ARG A 26 10.80 -7.58 6.66
C ARG A 26 9.54 -8.43 6.49
N VAL A 27 8.45 -7.80 6.08
CA VAL A 27 7.16 -8.45 5.85
C VAL A 27 6.63 -8.17 4.45
N LYS A 28 5.66 -8.97 4.02
CA LYS A 28 4.89 -8.71 2.80
C LYS A 28 3.78 -7.68 3.04
N VAL A 29 3.72 -6.68 2.17
CA VAL A 29 2.71 -5.61 2.14
C VAL A 29 1.92 -5.70 0.83
N ALA A 30 0.61 -5.87 0.95
CA ALA A 30 -0.30 -5.80 -0.19
C ALA A 30 -0.78 -4.36 -0.38
N VAL A 31 -0.64 -3.80 -1.57
CA VAL A 31 -1.18 -2.47 -1.91
C VAL A 31 -2.30 -2.63 -2.91
N ILE A 32 -3.51 -2.23 -2.52
CA ILE A 32 -4.70 -2.38 -3.33
C ILE A 32 -4.93 -1.09 -4.12
N ALA A 33 -4.59 -1.15 -5.41
CA ALA A 33 -4.67 -0.12 -6.46
C ALA A 33 -3.32 0.54 -6.83
N ALA A 34 -2.99 0.48 -8.12
CA ALA A 34 -1.82 1.11 -8.74
C ALA A 34 -2.03 2.59 -9.14
N GLY A 35 -2.77 3.36 -8.34
CA GLY A 35 -2.91 4.82 -8.51
C GLY A 35 -1.76 5.58 -7.85
N SER A 36 -1.69 6.91 -8.01
CA SER A 36 -0.58 7.73 -7.47
C SER A 36 -0.32 7.50 -5.98
N PHE A 37 -1.38 7.47 -5.17
CA PHE A 37 -1.28 7.21 -3.73
C PHE A 37 -0.81 5.78 -3.42
N GLY A 38 -1.33 4.77 -4.11
CA GLY A 38 -0.90 3.39 -3.95
C GLY A 38 0.57 3.20 -4.33
N MET A 39 1.01 3.79 -5.45
CA MET A 39 2.41 3.79 -5.85
C MET A 39 3.30 4.46 -4.78
N ALA A 40 2.89 5.61 -4.25
CA ALA A 40 3.64 6.30 -3.20
C ALA A 40 3.76 5.45 -1.92
N MET A 41 2.66 4.82 -1.49
CA MET A 41 2.67 3.93 -0.32
C MET A 41 3.52 2.68 -0.56
N ALA A 42 3.47 2.11 -1.77
CA ALA A 42 4.33 1.01 -2.17
C ALA A 42 5.82 1.40 -2.09
N THR A 43 6.20 2.56 -2.61
CA THR A 43 7.57 3.08 -2.52
C THR A 43 7.99 3.31 -1.07
N ILE A 44 7.11 3.85 -0.21
CA ILE A 44 7.43 4.05 1.20
C ILE A 44 7.66 2.71 1.92
N ALA A 45 6.80 1.73 1.70
CA ALA A 45 6.93 0.39 2.29
C ALA A 45 8.21 -0.31 1.82
N ALA A 46 8.49 -0.28 0.51
CA ALA A 46 9.72 -0.85 -0.05
C ALA A 46 10.98 -0.15 0.48
N ARG A 47 10.98 1.18 0.62
CA ARG A 47 12.09 1.93 1.25
C ARG A 47 12.33 1.58 2.71
N ARG A 48 11.33 1.02 3.40
CA ARG A 48 11.45 0.49 4.76
C ARG A 48 11.92 -0.97 4.80
N GLY A 49 12.24 -1.56 3.64
CA GLY A 49 12.76 -2.92 3.52
C GLY A 49 11.69 -4.00 3.47
N HIS A 50 10.44 -3.66 3.15
CA HIS A 50 9.35 -4.62 3.01
C HIS A 50 9.18 -5.09 1.56
N ASP A 51 8.69 -6.31 1.39
CA ASP A 51 8.29 -6.84 0.09
C ASP A 51 6.89 -6.34 -0.24
N VAL A 52 6.71 -5.75 -1.42
CA VAL A 52 5.45 -5.10 -1.79
C VAL A 52 4.85 -5.78 -3.02
N VAL A 53 3.57 -6.12 -2.92
CA VAL A 53 2.78 -6.61 -4.05
C VAL A 53 1.61 -5.66 -4.31
N ILE A 54 1.61 -5.02 -5.47
CA ILE A 54 0.56 -4.10 -5.90
C ILE A 54 -0.51 -4.88 -6.67
N TYR A 55 -1.75 -4.80 -6.23
CA TYR A 55 -2.88 -5.19 -7.06
C TYR A 55 -3.20 -4.09 -8.08
N ALA A 56 -3.20 -4.46 -9.36
CA ALA A 56 -3.66 -3.61 -10.46
C ALA A 56 -4.65 -4.40 -11.32
N ARG A 57 -5.66 -3.70 -11.87
CA ARG A 57 -6.66 -4.34 -12.75
C ARG A 57 -6.18 -4.58 -14.17
N ASP A 58 -5.11 -3.90 -14.57
CA ASP A 58 -4.65 -3.84 -15.95
C ASP A 58 -3.39 -4.67 -16.09
N GLU A 59 -3.47 -5.74 -16.89
CA GLU A 59 -2.35 -6.65 -17.15
C GLU A 59 -1.14 -5.91 -17.73
N VAL A 60 -1.35 -4.90 -18.58
CA VAL A 60 -0.25 -4.12 -19.18
C VAL A 60 0.53 -3.36 -18.09
N VAL A 61 -0.16 -2.86 -17.06
CA VAL A 61 0.49 -2.21 -15.92
C VAL A 61 1.23 -3.24 -15.08
N VAL A 62 0.63 -4.41 -14.84
CA VAL A 62 1.25 -5.50 -14.07
C VAL A 62 2.53 -5.98 -14.73
N ASP A 63 2.48 -6.27 -16.02
CA ASP A 63 3.62 -6.75 -16.80
C ASP A 63 4.72 -5.69 -16.84
N SER A 64 4.36 -4.43 -17.07
CA SER A 64 5.33 -3.33 -17.07
C SER A 64 6.03 -3.17 -15.72
N ILE A 65 5.30 -3.28 -14.60
CA ILE A 65 5.89 -3.22 -13.26
C ILE A 65 6.83 -4.40 -13.03
N ASN A 66 6.41 -5.62 -13.37
CA ASN A 66 7.20 -6.82 -13.11
C ASN A 66 8.44 -6.97 -14.01
N GLN A 67 8.38 -6.46 -15.24
CA GLN A 67 9.47 -6.61 -16.23
C GLN A 67 10.42 -5.42 -16.23
N THR A 68 9.90 -4.20 -16.06
CA THR A 68 10.66 -2.96 -16.23
C THR A 68 10.69 -2.09 -14.99
N HIS A 69 10.04 -2.53 -13.90
CA HIS A 69 9.86 -1.73 -12.68
C HIS A 69 9.26 -0.35 -12.96
N ARG A 70 8.34 -0.23 -13.92
CA ARG A 70 7.72 1.06 -14.28
C ARG A 70 6.21 0.94 -14.39
N ASN A 71 5.52 1.99 -13.95
CA ASN A 71 4.09 2.17 -14.21
C ASN A 71 3.89 3.28 -15.26
N PRO A 72 3.71 2.91 -16.55
CA PRO A 72 3.71 3.86 -17.65
C PRO A 72 2.52 4.84 -17.60
N LYS A 73 1.45 4.49 -16.87
CA LYS A 73 0.24 5.32 -16.78
C LYS A 73 0.34 6.45 -15.74
N MET A 74 1.17 6.27 -14.71
CA MET A 74 1.28 7.23 -13.62
C MET A 74 2.60 8.00 -13.67
N PHE A 75 3.71 7.27 -13.86
CA PHE A 75 5.07 7.81 -13.78
C PHE A 75 5.97 7.13 -14.82
N PRO A 76 5.85 7.48 -16.12
CA PRO A 76 6.56 6.79 -17.19
C PRO A 76 8.10 6.84 -17.06
N ASN A 77 8.62 7.86 -16.37
CA ASN A 77 10.06 8.07 -16.17
C ASN A 77 10.56 7.68 -14.77
N HIS A 78 9.71 7.07 -13.94
CA HIS A 78 10.10 6.66 -12.59
C HIS A 78 10.23 5.15 -12.48
N GLU A 79 11.40 4.70 -12.06
CA GLU A 79 11.67 3.31 -11.78
C GLU A 79 11.34 2.99 -10.32
N LEU A 80 10.59 1.91 -10.14
CA LEU A 80 10.18 1.37 -8.86
C LEU A 80 11.32 0.55 -8.26
N LEU A 81 11.25 0.39 -6.95
CA LEU A 81 12.21 -0.44 -6.23
C LEU A 81 12.02 -1.93 -6.58
N PRO A 82 13.08 -2.74 -6.58
CA PRO A 82 13.02 -4.16 -6.96
C PRO A 82 12.15 -5.00 -6.01
N GLU A 83 11.93 -4.53 -4.78
CA GLU A 83 11.01 -5.14 -3.81
C GLU A 83 9.53 -4.98 -4.19
N ILE A 84 9.23 -4.17 -5.21
CA ILE A 84 7.87 -3.90 -5.68
C ILE A 84 7.57 -4.78 -6.89
N SER A 85 6.56 -5.62 -6.73
CA SER A 85 5.95 -6.40 -7.81
C SER A 85 4.46 -6.06 -7.94
N ALA A 86 3.81 -6.55 -9.00
CA ALA A 86 2.40 -6.34 -9.24
C ALA A 86 1.69 -7.64 -9.67
N THR A 87 0.37 -7.68 -9.46
CA THR A 87 -0.49 -8.79 -9.89
C THR A 87 -1.90 -8.32 -10.20
N THR A 88 -2.59 -9.06 -11.06
CA THR A 88 -4.03 -8.91 -11.32
C THR A 88 -4.92 -9.72 -10.38
N SER A 89 -4.32 -10.55 -9.51
CA SER A 89 -5.06 -11.34 -8.51
C SER A 89 -4.96 -10.70 -7.13
N VAL A 90 -6.10 -10.28 -6.59
CA VAL A 90 -6.18 -9.77 -5.20
C VAL A 90 -5.78 -10.86 -4.21
N GLU A 91 -6.15 -12.12 -4.49
CA GLU A 91 -5.78 -13.29 -3.68
C GLU A 91 -4.26 -13.42 -3.60
N ASN A 92 -3.56 -13.34 -4.73
CA ASN A 92 -2.10 -13.41 -4.76
C ASN A 92 -1.44 -12.21 -4.08
N ALA A 93 -2.01 -11.01 -4.25
CA ALA A 93 -1.51 -9.80 -3.60
C ALA A 93 -1.60 -9.92 -2.07
N THR A 94 -2.72 -10.46 -1.57
CA THR A 94 -3.05 -10.52 -0.13
C THR A 94 -2.56 -11.78 0.56
N ALA A 95 -2.25 -12.85 -0.18
CA ALA A 95 -1.70 -14.09 0.36
C ALA A 95 -0.45 -13.79 1.21
N ASP A 96 -0.44 -14.22 2.46
CA ASP A 96 0.65 -14.03 3.43
C ASP A 96 1.05 -12.58 3.73
N ALA A 97 0.28 -11.60 3.23
CA ALA A 97 0.53 -10.19 3.52
C ALA A 97 0.20 -9.90 4.99
N LYS A 98 1.18 -9.34 5.72
CA LYS A 98 0.98 -8.89 7.10
C LYS A 98 0.27 -7.54 7.16
N ILE A 99 0.40 -6.75 6.10
CA ILE A 99 -0.20 -5.42 5.97
C ILE A 99 -0.93 -5.37 4.63
N ILE A 100 -2.19 -4.92 4.66
CA ILE A 100 -2.99 -4.64 3.45
C ILE A 100 -3.34 -3.16 3.46
N MET A 101 -2.86 -2.44 2.46
CA MET A 101 -3.12 -1.02 2.26
C MET A 101 -4.22 -0.84 1.22
N MET A 102 -5.38 -0.36 1.65
CA MET A 102 -6.49 -0.04 0.75
C MET A 102 -6.29 1.37 0.17
N CYS A 103 -5.80 1.46 -1.06
CA CYS A 103 -5.46 2.74 -1.71
C CYS A 103 -6.49 3.19 -2.77
N LEU A 104 -7.67 2.55 -2.79
CA LEU A 104 -8.79 2.95 -3.64
C LEU A 104 -9.45 4.23 -3.11
N PRO A 105 -9.94 5.11 -4.00
CA PRO A 105 -10.84 6.20 -3.61
C PRO A 105 -12.06 5.65 -2.86
N ALA A 106 -12.52 6.31 -1.81
CA ALA A 106 -13.60 5.85 -0.94
C ALA A 106 -14.90 5.48 -1.70
N GLN A 107 -15.18 6.17 -2.81
CA GLN A 107 -16.35 5.89 -3.66
C GLN A 107 -16.25 4.54 -4.39
N ARG A 108 -15.03 4.03 -4.64
CA ARG A 108 -14.78 2.77 -5.35
C ARG A 108 -14.56 1.58 -4.41
N THR A 109 -14.31 1.85 -3.13
CA THR A 109 -14.03 0.82 -2.12
C THR A 109 -15.20 -0.16 -1.94
N PRO A 110 -16.48 0.26 -1.84
CA PRO A 110 -17.60 -0.67 -1.68
C PRO A 110 -17.73 -1.64 -2.85
N ASP A 111 -17.64 -1.13 -4.09
CA ASP A 111 -17.73 -1.95 -5.31
C ASP A 111 -16.61 -2.99 -5.33
N PHE A 112 -15.37 -2.56 -5.07
CA PHE A 112 -14.23 -3.46 -5.00
C PHE A 112 -14.42 -4.58 -3.96
N LEU A 113 -14.83 -4.24 -2.73
CA LEU A 113 -15.04 -5.23 -1.68
C LEU A 113 -16.20 -6.18 -2.00
N SER A 114 -17.27 -5.69 -2.63
CA SER A 114 -18.39 -6.54 -3.05
C SER A 114 -17.99 -7.60 -4.07
N ILE A 115 -17.07 -7.27 -4.98
CA ILE A 115 -16.58 -8.16 -6.03
C ILE A 115 -15.61 -9.21 -5.46
N GLN A 116 -14.75 -8.82 -4.50
CA GLN A 116 -13.68 -9.69 -3.99
C GLN A 116 -14.13 -10.66 -2.89
N GLY A 117 -15.23 -10.38 -2.19
CA GLY A 117 -15.69 -11.30 -1.16
C GLY A 117 -16.80 -10.72 -0.30
N ARG A 118 -18.05 -10.96 -0.70
CA ARG A 118 -19.21 -10.95 0.20
C ARG A 118 -19.37 -9.70 1.06
N TYR A 119 -19.36 -8.51 0.45
CA TYR A 119 -20.01 -7.39 1.13
C TYR A 119 -21.53 -7.63 1.15
N SER A 120 -22.01 -8.42 2.10
CA SER A 120 -23.43 -8.42 2.46
C SER A 120 -23.68 -7.09 3.17
N LYS A 121 -24.26 -6.12 2.44
CA LYS A 121 -25.00 -5.07 3.13
C LYS A 121 -26.02 -5.78 4.01
N GLY A 122 -25.81 -5.77 5.33
CA GLY A 122 -26.89 -5.95 6.28
C GLY A 122 -27.98 -4.94 5.93
N ARG A 123 -29.03 -5.44 5.30
CA ARG A 123 -30.31 -4.75 5.14
C ARG A 123 -30.98 -4.85 6.52
N ASP A 124 -31.31 -3.74 7.16
CA ASP A 124 -32.70 -3.29 7.32
C ASP A 124 -32.93 -2.18 8.38
N SER A 125 -33.88 -1.31 8.02
CA SER A 125 -34.84 -0.53 8.80
C SER A 125 -34.41 0.26 10.05
N ARG A 126 -34.19 1.57 9.85
CA ARG A 126 -34.82 2.64 10.66
C ARG A 126 -34.48 4.01 10.07
N ASN A 127 -35.21 4.42 9.04
CA ASN A 127 -35.34 5.84 8.72
C ASN A 127 -36.80 6.25 8.93
N HIS A 128 -37.02 6.87 10.09
CA HIS A 128 -38.05 7.85 10.40
C HIS A 128 -39.41 7.68 9.70
N VAL A 129 -40.34 7.01 10.38
CA VAL A 129 -41.74 7.45 10.34
C VAL A 129 -41.74 8.89 10.84
N LYS A 130 -41.95 9.86 9.95
CA LYS A 130 -42.45 11.17 10.35
C LYS A 130 -43.81 10.90 11.00
N GLY A 131 -43.88 10.99 12.32
CA GLY A 131 -45.13 11.29 13.00
C GLY A 131 -45.59 12.67 12.51
N SER A 132 -46.44 12.69 11.49
CA SER A 132 -47.24 13.85 11.16
C SER A 132 -48.47 13.78 12.05
N LEU A 133 -48.57 14.77 12.93
CA LEU A 133 -49.79 15.20 13.59
C LEU A 133 -50.92 15.35 12.55
N SER A 134 -52.08 14.77 12.84
CA SER A 134 -53.42 15.36 12.76
C SER A 134 -54.43 14.36 13.31
#